data_AF-A0A9X0QFN0-F1
#
_entry.id   AF-A0A9X0QFN0-F1
#
_cell.length_a   1.000
_cell.length_b   1.000
_cell.length_c   1.000
_cell.angle_alpha   90.00
_cell.angle_beta   90.00
_cell.angle_gamma   90.00
#
_symmetry.space_group_name_H-M   'P 1'
#
loop_
_entity.id
_entity.type
_entity.pdbx_description
1 polymer ?
#
loop_
_entity_poly.entity_id
_entity_poly.type
_entity_poly.pdbx_seq_one_letter_code
_entity_poly.pdbx_strand_id
1 'polypeptide(L)'
;MKLTVAVLLLMLGANGCHKLHANRGSLIDSATPKATDGLFSKQELAAFTALGPIDAHAHAYQNAPEFFALFNRLNLHILDIMVTVTPNDTDLMSERNKAWNFVDATDHYVSFCTTFNPFQYNKPRFSSNTISEINRDFDRGAIAVKIWKNIRKEVRTPNGTYILSDNPAFSKIYRDIAARGTRL
;
A
#
# COMPACT_ATOMS: atom_id res chain seq x y z
N MET A 1 -28.87 -54.51 32.39
CA MET A 1 -30.09 -53.74 32.08
C MET A 1 -30.00 -53.31 30.62
N LYS A 2 -30.73 -53.99 29.73
CA LYS A 2 -30.74 -53.72 28.27
C LYS A 2 -31.85 -52.71 28.00
N LEU A 3 -31.54 -51.56 27.40
CA LEU A 3 -32.55 -50.59 26.99
C LEU A 3 -32.66 -50.61 25.46
N THR A 4 -33.77 -51.18 24.98
CA THR A 4 -34.19 -51.17 23.58
C THR A 4 -34.87 -49.83 23.32
N VAL A 5 -34.40 -49.04 22.35
CA VAL A 5 -35.09 -47.81 21.90
C VAL A 5 -35.91 -48.15 20.66
N ALA A 6 -37.23 -48.03 20.79
CA ALA A 6 -38.18 -48.18 19.71
C ALA A 6 -38.23 -46.90 18.86
N VAL A 7 -38.14 -47.07 17.54
CA VAL A 7 -38.35 -46.00 16.55
C VAL A 7 -39.85 -45.83 16.35
N LEU A 8 -40.37 -44.64 16.63
CA LEU A 8 -41.73 -44.25 16.28
C LEU A 8 -41.70 -43.24 15.14
N LEU A 9 -42.07 -43.70 13.94
CA LEU A 9 -42.34 -42.86 12.78
C LEU A 9 -43.74 -42.25 12.96
N LEU A 10 -43.85 -40.92 12.96
CA LEU A 10 -45.13 -40.24 12.82
C LEU A 10 -45.09 -39.32 11.59
N MET A 11 -45.81 -39.74 10.55
CA MET A 11 -46.16 -38.91 9.39
C MET A 11 -47.61 -38.46 9.53
N LEU A 12 -47.84 -37.18 9.83
CA LEU A 12 -49.06 -36.41 9.58
C LEU A 12 -48.65 -34.93 9.66
N GLY A 13 -49.06 -33.99 8.81
CA GLY A 13 -49.85 -33.94 7.59
C GLY A 13 -49.72 -32.49 7.10
N ALA A 14 -49.65 -32.27 5.78
CA ALA A 14 -49.60 -30.94 5.22
C ALA A 14 -50.97 -30.27 5.33
N ASN A 15 -51.03 -29.06 5.89
CA ASN A 15 -51.97 -27.99 5.48
C ASN A 15 -51.62 -26.65 6.16
N GLY A 16 -51.16 -25.71 5.33
CA GLY A 16 -51.45 -24.29 5.40
C GLY A 16 -51.23 -23.52 6.71
N CYS A 17 -50.10 -22.81 6.79
CA CYS A 17 -50.12 -21.44 7.32
C CYS A 17 -49.20 -20.57 6.45
N HIS A 18 -49.76 -20.08 5.35
CA HIS A 18 -49.24 -18.92 4.64
C HIS A 18 -49.22 -17.71 5.60
N LYS A 19 -48.21 -16.85 5.42
CA LYS A 19 -48.05 -15.50 6.01
C LYS A 19 -47.24 -15.41 7.31
N LEU A 20 -45.94 -15.68 7.23
CA LEU A 20 -44.93 -14.93 8.00
C LEU A 20 -43.67 -14.72 7.13
N HIS A 21 -43.83 -13.98 6.03
CA HIS A 21 -42.71 -13.39 5.29
C HIS A 21 -43.16 -12.01 4.78
N ALA A 22 -43.39 -11.09 5.71
CA ALA A 22 -43.65 -9.69 5.40
C ALA A 22 -43.19 -8.80 6.56
N ASN A 23 -41.91 -8.90 6.96
CA ASN A 23 -41.21 -7.77 7.58
C ASN A 23 -39.69 -7.98 7.69
N ARG A 24 -39.01 -8.10 6.55
CA ARG A 24 -37.67 -7.53 6.41
C ARG A 24 -37.80 -6.40 5.41
N GLY A 25 -38.13 -5.21 5.93
CA GLY A 25 -37.94 -3.99 5.16
C GLY A 25 -36.51 -3.98 4.64
N SER A 26 -36.39 -3.93 3.32
CA SER A 26 -35.13 -3.66 2.64
C SER A 26 -34.68 -2.26 3.06
N LEU A 27 -33.84 -2.18 4.08
CA LEU A 27 -33.16 -0.94 4.47
C LEU A 27 -31.89 -0.72 3.65
N ILE A 28 -31.96 -1.00 2.36
CA ILE A 28 -30.99 -0.47 1.42
C ILE A 28 -31.82 0.28 0.40
N ASP A 29 -32.02 1.56 0.71
CA ASP A 29 -32.43 2.53 -0.30
C ASP A 29 -31.33 2.51 -1.36
N SER A 30 -31.65 1.93 -2.51
CA SER A 30 -30.76 1.80 -3.67
C SER A 30 -30.63 3.11 -4.44
N ALA A 31 -30.84 4.24 -3.77
CA ALA A 31 -30.50 5.54 -4.31
C ALA A 31 -28.97 5.63 -4.37
N THR A 32 -28.43 5.60 -5.59
CA THR A 32 -27.02 5.96 -5.83
C THR A 32 -26.77 7.31 -5.17
N PRO A 33 -25.84 7.41 -4.20
CA PRO A 33 -25.57 8.69 -3.55
C PRO A 33 -25.20 9.71 -4.62
N LYS A 34 -25.99 10.79 -4.72
CA LYS A 34 -25.64 11.91 -5.57
C LYS A 34 -24.36 12.52 -5.00
N ALA A 35 -23.32 12.70 -5.83
CA ALA A 35 -22.11 13.39 -5.42
C ALA A 35 -22.49 14.74 -4.80
N THR A 36 -22.07 14.96 -3.56
CA THR A 36 -22.29 16.21 -2.84
C THR A 36 -21.07 17.09 -3.01
N ASP A 37 -21.27 18.32 -3.45
CA ASP A 37 -20.22 19.34 -3.43
C ASP A 37 -20.09 19.87 -1.99
N GLY A 38 -18.91 19.77 -1.37
CA GLY A 38 -18.66 20.33 -0.04
C GLY A 38 -17.67 19.56 0.83
N LEU A 39 -17.44 20.06 2.04
CA LEU A 39 -16.67 19.37 3.08
C LEU A 39 -17.52 18.25 3.72
N PHE A 40 -16.87 17.23 4.27
CA PHE A 40 -17.54 16.23 5.09
C PHE A 40 -18.37 16.89 6.20
N SER A 41 -19.62 16.44 6.36
CA SER A 41 -20.35 16.60 7.60
C SER A 41 -19.61 15.91 8.76
N LYS A 42 -19.99 16.23 10.00
CA LYS A 42 -19.37 15.60 11.19
C LYS A 42 -19.51 14.07 11.17
N GLN A 43 -20.64 13.56 10.70
CA GLN A 43 -20.89 12.12 10.65
C GLN A 43 -20.06 11.44 9.54
N GLU A 44 -19.97 12.06 8.36
CA GLU A 44 -19.14 11.56 7.26
C GLU A 44 -17.65 11.57 7.63
N LEU A 45 -17.18 12.64 8.29
CA LEU A 45 -15.80 12.72 8.74
C LEU A 45 -15.48 11.64 9.78
N ALA A 46 -16.39 11.41 10.73
CA ALA A 46 -16.24 10.33 11.71
C ALA A 46 -16.22 8.95 11.05
N ALA A 47 -17.12 8.71 10.08
CA ALA A 47 -17.16 7.46 9.34
C ALA A 47 -15.90 7.25 8.50
N PHE A 48 -15.40 8.29 7.82
CA PHE A 48 -14.20 8.24 7.00
C PHE A 48 -12.94 8.00 7.83
N THR A 49 -12.74 8.77 8.90
CA THR A 49 -11.56 8.65 9.78
C THR A 49 -11.50 7.30 10.49
N ALA A 50 -12.65 6.67 10.77
CA ALA A 50 -12.72 5.32 11.33
C ALA A 50 -12.20 4.23 10.38
N LEU A 51 -12.08 4.50 9.08
CA LEU A 51 -11.49 3.56 8.12
C LEU A 51 -9.97 3.44 8.26
N GLY A 52 -9.30 4.47 8.82
CA GLY A 52 -7.84 4.59 8.76
C GLY A 52 -7.33 4.54 7.32
N PRO A 53 -7.80 5.44 6.43
CA PRO A 53 -7.50 5.40 5.01
C PRO A 53 -5.99 5.50 4.73
N ILE A 54 -5.53 4.73 3.74
CA ILE A 54 -4.14 4.72 3.28
C ILE A 54 -4.12 5.12 1.81
N ASP A 55 -3.45 6.22 1.46
CA ASP A 55 -3.01 6.45 0.09
C ASP A 55 -1.73 5.66 -0.18
N ALA A 56 -1.81 4.66 -1.06
CA ALA A 56 -0.71 3.76 -1.35
C ALA A 56 0.33 4.33 -2.33
N HIS A 57 0.09 5.51 -2.92
CA HIS A 57 1.04 6.12 -3.86
C HIS A 57 1.00 7.65 -3.75
N ALA A 58 1.83 8.20 -2.87
CA ALA A 58 2.05 9.64 -2.75
C ALA A 58 3.49 10.04 -3.12
N HIS A 59 3.67 11.32 -3.42
CA HIS A 59 4.98 11.97 -3.56
C HIS A 59 4.97 13.27 -2.77
N ALA A 60 5.52 13.24 -1.57
CA ALA A 60 5.55 14.38 -0.66
C ALA A 60 6.93 14.50 0.00
N TYR A 61 7.52 15.69 -0.11
CA TYR A 61 8.86 15.97 0.41
C TYR A 61 8.97 17.36 1.03
N GLN A 62 7.83 18.05 1.15
CA GLN A 62 7.74 19.40 1.71
C GLN A 62 7.03 19.36 3.06
N ASN A 63 7.70 19.90 4.07
CA ASN A 63 7.11 20.06 5.40
C ASN A 63 6.20 21.29 5.39
N ALA A 64 4.88 21.05 5.44
CA ALA A 64 3.85 22.07 5.43
C ALA A 64 2.86 21.80 6.57
N PRO A 65 2.71 22.69 7.56
CA PRO A 65 1.80 22.48 8.70
C PRO A 65 0.36 22.19 8.29
N GLU A 66 -0.12 22.80 7.22
CA GLU A 66 -1.47 22.59 6.68
C GLU A 66 -1.65 21.15 6.16
N PHE A 67 -0.58 20.56 5.62
CA PHE A 67 -0.60 19.19 5.13
C PHE A 67 -0.59 18.19 6.30
N PHE A 68 0.16 18.47 7.36
CA PHE A 68 0.12 17.67 8.59
C PHE A 68 -1.24 17.76 9.28
N ALA A 69 -1.85 18.96 9.30
CA ALA A 69 -3.20 19.14 9.81
C ALA A 69 -4.24 18.36 8.97
N LEU A 70 -4.01 18.18 7.67
CA LEU A 70 -4.84 17.33 6.83
C LEU A 70 -4.74 15.86 7.24
N PHE A 71 -3.53 15.32 7.44
CA PHE A 71 -3.33 13.94 7.89
C PHE A 71 -4.06 13.69 9.21
N ASN A 72 -3.86 14.57 10.19
CA ASN A 72 -4.53 14.45 11.49
C ASN A 72 -6.06 14.56 11.38
N ARG A 73 -6.58 15.53 10.62
CA ARG A 73 -8.03 15.74 10.46
C ARG A 73 -8.72 14.55 9.81
N LEU A 74 -8.05 13.90 8.86
CA LEU A 74 -8.61 12.81 8.08
C LEU A 74 -8.25 11.41 8.61
N ASN A 75 -7.38 11.33 9.63
CA ASN A 75 -6.67 10.09 9.97
C ASN A 75 -6.08 9.43 8.71
N LEU A 76 -5.52 10.26 7.82
CA LEU A 76 -5.04 9.84 6.51
C LEU A 76 -3.58 9.44 6.62
N HIS A 77 -3.31 8.18 6.31
CA HIS A 77 -1.97 7.62 6.20
C HIS A 77 -1.55 7.60 4.74
N ILE A 78 -0.27 7.77 4.48
CA ILE A 78 0.27 7.68 3.11
C ILE A 78 1.51 6.81 3.05
N LEU A 79 1.70 6.14 1.91
CA LEU A 79 2.97 5.56 1.50
C LEU A 79 3.67 6.57 0.57
N ASP A 80 4.64 7.30 1.10
CA ASP A 80 5.46 8.21 0.32
C ASP A 80 6.50 7.43 -0.48
N ILE A 81 6.48 7.61 -1.80
CA ILE A 81 7.37 6.90 -2.72
C ILE A 81 8.47 7.83 -3.16
N MET A 82 9.72 7.48 -2.81
CA MET A 82 10.90 8.25 -3.20
C MET A 82 11.01 8.36 -4.72
N VAL A 83 11.11 9.59 -5.22
CA VAL A 83 11.23 9.89 -6.64
C VAL A 83 12.67 9.76 -7.12
N THR A 84 12.89 9.05 -8.23
CA THR A 84 14.15 9.10 -9.01
C THR A 84 13.90 9.74 -10.37
N VAL A 85 14.39 10.98 -10.55
CA VAL A 85 14.25 11.71 -11.83
C VAL A 85 15.51 11.65 -12.66
N THR A 86 16.68 11.50 -12.03
CA THR A 86 17.98 11.54 -12.68
C THR A 86 18.79 10.28 -12.40
N PRO A 87 19.76 9.92 -13.26
CA PRO A 87 20.67 8.80 -13.03
C PRO A 87 21.77 9.09 -12.01
N ASN A 88 21.75 10.27 -11.37
CA ASN A 88 22.82 10.75 -10.50
C ASN A 88 22.59 10.32 -9.04
N ASP A 89 23.57 9.61 -8.47
CA ASP A 89 23.50 9.15 -7.08
C ASP A 89 23.44 10.30 -6.07
N THR A 90 24.03 11.45 -6.38
CA THR A 90 23.97 12.64 -5.49
C THR A 90 22.55 13.17 -5.37
N ASP A 91 21.82 13.21 -6.48
CA ASP A 91 20.43 13.65 -6.49
C ASP A 91 19.56 12.65 -5.71
N LEU A 92 19.81 11.34 -5.88
CA LEU A 92 19.10 10.31 -5.12
C LEU A 92 19.32 10.38 -3.62
N MET A 93 20.55 10.67 -3.18
CA MET A 93 20.82 10.92 -1.75
C MET A 93 20.08 12.15 -1.25
N SER A 94 20.02 13.23 -2.03
CA SER A 94 19.25 14.43 -1.70
C SER A 94 17.76 14.12 -1.57
N GLU A 95 17.16 13.44 -2.54
CA GLU A 95 15.73 13.06 -2.51
C GLU A 95 15.42 12.14 -1.33
N ARG A 96 16.30 11.18 -1.04
CA ARG A 96 16.19 10.31 0.14
C ARG A 96 16.17 11.11 1.43
N ASN A 97 17.08 12.08 1.58
CA ASN A 97 17.13 12.91 2.78
C ASN A 97 15.86 13.75 2.94
N LYS A 98 15.31 14.30 1.85
CA LYS A 98 14.05 15.05 1.89
C LYS A 98 12.88 14.16 2.30
N ALA A 99 12.75 12.97 1.72
CA ALA A 99 11.69 12.04 2.06
C ALA A 99 11.74 11.62 3.53
N TRP A 100 12.95 11.32 4.04
CA TRP A 100 13.12 11.01 5.45
C TRP A 100 12.82 12.18 6.38
N ASN A 101 13.25 13.40 6.03
CA ASN A 101 12.91 14.60 6.80
C ASN A 101 11.39 14.85 6.86
N PHE A 102 10.68 14.43 5.81
CA PHE A 102 9.23 14.50 5.76
C PHE A 102 8.58 13.42 6.64
N VAL A 103 9.03 12.17 6.55
CA VAL A 103 8.59 11.07 7.43
C VAL A 103 8.76 11.43 8.90
N ASP A 104 9.95 11.91 9.29
CA ASP A 104 10.27 12.28 10.68
C ASP A 104 9.37 13.42 11.21
N ALA A 105 8.84 14.26 10.33
CA ALA A 105 8.01 15.40 10.70
C ALA A 105 6.51 15.08 10.84
N THR A 106 6.07 13.87 10.49
CA THR A 106 4.64 13.58 10.24
C THR A 106 3.95 12.77 11.31
N ASP A 107 4.54 12.60 12.50
CA ASP A 107 3.99 11.83 13.62
C ASP A 107 3.22 10.60 13.11
N HIS A 108 3.95 9.61 12.58
CA HIS A 108 3.48 8.29 12.12
C HIS A 108 2.49 8.21 10.92
N TYR A 109 1.98 9.32 10.39
CA TYR A 109 1.05 9.27 9.23
C TYR A 109 1.72 8.87 7.91
N VAL A 110 3.05 8.95 7.80
CA VAL A 110 3.78 8.65 6.57
C VAL A 110 4.67 7.44 6.75
N SER A 111 4.46 6.45 5.90
CA SER A 111 5.37 5.33 5.69
C SER A 111 6.22 5.58 4.45
N PHE A 112 7.46 5.07 4.45
CA PHE A 112 8.40 5.32 3.36
C PHE A 112 8.58 4.11 2.44
N CYS A 113 8.56 4.37 1.13
CA CYS A 113 8.93 3.44 0.06
C CYS A 113 10.20 3.94 -0.63
N THR A 114 11.32 3.25 -0.39
CA THR A 114 12.62 3.62 -0.95
C THR A 114 12.76 3.22 -2.42
N THR A 115 13.87 3.59 -3.06
CA THR A 115 14.28 3.12 -4.39
C THR A 115 15.81 3.01 -4.45
N PHE A 116 16.33 2.51 -5.57
CA PHE A 116 17.76 2.46 -5.89
C PHE A 116 18.02 3.03 -7.30
N ASN A 117 19.28 3.30 -7.61
CA ASN A 117 19.71 3.76 -8.94
C ASN A 117 19.87 2.59 -9.92
N PRO A 118 18.97 2.41 -10.91
CA PRO A 118 19.11 1.30 -11.85
C PRO A 118 20.14 1.55 -12.95
N PHE A 119 20.63 2.77 -13.13
CA PHE A 119 21.65 3.09 -14.14
C PHE A 119 23.01 2.48 -13.80
N GLN A 120 23.22 2.09 -12.54
CA GLN A 120 24.42 1.42 -12.08
C GLN A 120 24.42 -0.10 -12.31
N TYR A 121 23.40 -0.68 -12.97
CA TYR A 121 23.20 -2.14 -13.06
C TYR A 121 24.42 -2.92 -13.59
N ASN A 122 25.24 -2.31 -14.45
CA ASN A 122 26.42 -2.91 -15.07
C ASN A 122 27.73 -2.61 -14.33
N LYS A 123 27.68 -1.85 -13.23
CA LYS A 123 28.88 -1.53 -12.45
C LYS A 123 29.27 -2.70 -11.55
N PRO A 124 30.59 -2.85 -11.28
CA PRO A 124 31.04 -3.74 -10.22
C PRO A 124 30.32 -3.43 -8.90
N ARG A 125 29.98 -4.47 -8.14
CA ARG A 125 29.34 -4.36 -6.82
C ARG A 125 27.95 -3.72 -6.81
N PHE A 126 27.32 -3.50 -7.97
CA PHE A 126 25.97 -2.93 -8.07
C PHE A 126 24.99 -3.58 -7.07
N SER A 127 24.78 -4.90 -7.18
CA SER A 127 23.80 -5.57 -6.31
C SER A 127 24.14 -5.44 -4.82
N SER A 128 25.42 -5.56 -4.43
CA SER A 128 25.81 -5.44 -3.01
C SER A 128 25.66 -4.01 -2.47
N ASN A 129 25.91 -3.01 -3.30
CA ASN A 129 25.77 -1.61 -2.90
C ASN A 129 24.28 -1.25 -2.76
N THR A 130 23.46 -1.66 -3.72
CA THR A 130 22.00 -1.47 -3.68
C THR A 130 21.36 -2.19 -2.48
N ILE A 131 21.76 -3.44 -2.21
CA ILE A 131 21.31 -4.18 -1.02
C ILE A 131 21.67 -3.42 0.25
N SER A 132 22.91 -2.93 0.36
CA SER A 132 23.34 -2.15 1.53
C SER A 132 22.54 -0.86 1.70
N GLU A 133 22.23 -0.17 0.61
CA GLU A 133 21.42 1.06 0.60
C GLU A 133 19.98 0.81 1.04
N ILE A 134 19.30 -0.15 0.41
CA ILE A 134 17.93 -0.53 0.76
C ILE A 134 17.87 -1.00 2.23
N ASN A 135 18.85 -1.77 2.68
CA ASN A 135 18.88 -2.25 4.05
C ASN A 135 19.02 -1.12 5.07
N ARG A 136 19.79 -0.06 4.78
CA ARG A 136 19.82 1.13 5.65
C ARG A 136 18.47 1.81 5.74
N ASP A 137 17.72 1.90 4.64
CA ASP A 137 16.39 2.49 4.65
C ASP A 137 15.38 1.60 5.41
N PHE A 138 15.45 0.28 5.25
CA PHE A 138 14.63 -0.65 6.03
C PHE A 138 14.96 -0.60 7.52
N ASP A 139 16.23 -0.49 7.88
CA ASP A 139 16.65 -0.36 9.29
C ASP A 139 16.15 0.96 9.91
N ARG A 140 15.87 1.98 9.09
CA ARG A 140 15.22 3.24 9.50
C ARG A 140 13.69 3.19 9.44
N GLY A 141 13.09 2.10 8.97
CA GLY A 141 11.64 1.88 8.98
C GLY A 141 10.94 2.00 7.63
N ALA A 142 11.67 2.01 6.51
CA ALA A 142 11.04 1.90 5.19
C ALA A 142 10.31 0.55 5.07
N ILE A 143 9.18 0.52 4.38
CA ILE A 143 8.31 -0.67 4.31
C ILE A 143 8.13 -1.24 2.89
N ALA A 144 8.72 -0.59 1.88
CA ALA A 144 8.62 -0.99 0.48
C ALA A 144 9.80 -0.48 -0.35
N VAL A 145 9.98 -1.04 -1.54
CA VAL A 145 11.00 -0.62 -2.52
C VAL A 145 10.36 -0.46 -3.90
N LYS A 146 10.36 0.75 -4.44
CA LYS A 146 9.90 1.00 -5.81
C LYS A 146 11.02 0.75 -6.81
N ILE A 147 10.68 0.04 -7.88
CA ILE A 147 11.47 0.00 -9.11
C ILE A 147 10.85 0.99 -10.10
N TRP A 148 11.61 1.98 -10.53
CA TRP A 148 11.06 3.09 -11.31
C TRP A 148 10.89 2.78 -12.79
N LYS A 149 9.87 3.45 -13.38
CA LYS A 149 9.53 3.35 -14.81
C LYS A 149 10.71 3.65 -15.75
N ASN A 150 11.68 4.43 -15.28
CA ASN A 150 12.83 4.88 -16.06
C ASN A 150 13.68 3.69 -16.54
N ILE A 151 13.65 2.54 -15.86
CA ILE A 151 14.37 1.33 -16.28
C ILE A 151 14.01 0.93 -17.71
N ARG A 152 12.71 0.90 -18.04
CA ARG A 152 12.23 0.49 -19.37
C ARG A 152 12.28 1.62 -20.40
N LYS A 153 12.60 2.86 -20.00
CA LYS A 153 12.63 4.03 -20.88
C LYS A 153 14.03 4.54 -21.19
N GLU A 154 14.97 4.41 -20.26
CA GLU A 154 16.25 5.12 -20.29
C GLU A 154 17.44 4.19 -20.08
N VAL A 155 17.27 3.13 -19.27
CA VAL A 155 18.37 2.20 -18.98
C VAL A 155 18.47 1.15 -20.09
N ARG A 156 19.63 1.08 -20.74
CA ARG A 156 19.89 0.15 -21.85
C ARG A 156 21.15 -0.69 -21.61
N THR A 157 21.15 -1.89 -22.19
CA THR A 157 22.33 -2.72 -22.40
C THR A 157 23.32 -2.01 -23.34
N PRO A 158 24.61 -2.41 -23.37
CA PRO A 158 25.56 -1.92 -24.37
C PRO A 158 25.08 -2.11 -25.82
N ASN A 159 24.25 -3.13 -26.05
CA ASN A 159 23.68 -3.43 -27.37
C ASN A 159 22.39 -2.65 -27.68
N GLY A 160 21.99 -1.71 -26.82
CA GLY A 160 20.85 -0.81 -27.04
C GLY A 160 19.49 -1.37 -26.59
N THR A 161 19.40 -2.61 -26.14
CA THR A 161 18.15 -3.20 -25.59
C THR A 161 17.83 -2.61 -24.22
N TYR A 162 16.57 -2.27 -23.96
CA TYR A 162 16.14 -1.78 -22.65
C TYR A 162 16.33 -2.84 -21.56
N ILE A 163 16.73 -2.37 -20.39
CA ILE A 163 16.69 -3.18 -19.18
C ILE A 163 15.24 -3.34 -18.75
N LEU A 164 14.90 -4.54 -18.28
CA LEU A 164 13.58 -4.89 -17.78
C LEU A 164 13.66 -5.21 -16.29
N SER A 165 12.52 -5.21 -15.60
CA SER A 165 12.44 -5.51 -14.17
C SER A 165 12.88 -6.94 -13.84
N ASP A 166 12.84 -7.87 -14.78
CA ASP A 166 13.32 -9.24 -14.63
C ASP A 166 14.82 -9.42 -14.97
N ASN A 167 15.57 -8.32 -15.18
CA ASN A 167 16.99 -8.40 -15.47
C ASN A 167 17.76 -9.15 -14.37
N PRO A 168 18.65 -10.11 -14.73
CA PRO A 168 19.40 -10.92 -13.75
C PRO A 168 20.20 -10.10 -12.73
N ALA A 169 20.63 -8.88 -13.07
CA ALA A 169 21.34 -7.97 -12.16
C ALA A 169 20.51 -7.61 -10.91
N PHE A 170 19.17 -7.67 -10.99
CA PHE A 170 18.27 -7.36 -9.88
C PHE A 170 17.92 -8.59 -9.03
N SER A 171 18.22 -9.80 -9.51
CA SER A 171 17.80 -11.04 -8.84
C SER A 171 18.27 -11.16 -7.38
N LYS A 172 19.51 -10.71 -7.09
CA LYS A 172 20.06 -10.70 -5.72
C LYS A 172 19.32 -9.70 -4.82
N ILE A 173 18.94 -8.55 -5.37
CA ILE A 173 18.23 -7.49 -4.65
C ILE A 173 16.83 -7.99 -4.27
N TYR A 174 16.11 -8.64 -5.19
CA TYR A 174 14.78 -9.18 -4.90
C TYR A 174 14.80 -10.27 -3.84
N ARG A 175 15.80 -11.15 -3.87
CA ARG A 175 15.96 -12.18 -2.83
C ARG A 175 16.23 -11.57 -1.46
N ASP A 176 17.06 -10.53 -1.39
CA ASP A 176 17.34 -9.83 -0.13
C ASP A 176 16.08 -9.17 0.44
N ILE A 177 15.32 -8.44 -0.39
CA ILE A 177 14.05 -7.81 0.00
C ILE A 177 13.04 -8.88 0.48
N ALA A 178 12.88 -9.96 -0.26
CA ALA A 178 11.97 -11.04 0.11
C ALA A 178 12.37 -11.73 1.43
N ALA A 179 13.68 -11.91 1.68
CA ALA A 179 14.18 -12.51 2.91
C ALA A 179 13.90 -11.67 4.16
N ARG A 180 13.71 -10.35 4.01
CA ARG A 180 13.34 -9.46 5.11
C ARG A 180 11.84 -9.47 5.44
N GLY A 181 11.01 -10.17 4.66
CA GLY A 181 9.56 -10.19 4.84
C GLY A 181 8.85 -8.94 4.33
N THR A 182 9.57 -8.09 3.57
CA THR A 182 9.05 -6.84 3.02
C THR A 182 8.38 -7.09 1.66
N ARG A 183 7.38 -6.28 1.32
CA ARG A 183 6.70 -6.33 0.01
C ARG A 183 7.41 -5.38 -0.97
N LEU A 184 7.58 -5.85 -2.22
CA LEU A 184 8.04 -5.04 -3.37
C LEU A 184 6.90 -4.16 -3.91
#